data_AF-A0A2A5PDV2-F1
#
_entry.id   AF-A0A2A5PDV2-F1
#
_cell.length_a   1.000
_cell.length_b   1.000
_cell.length_c   1.000
_cell.angle_alpha   90.00
_cell.angle_beta   90.00
_cell.angle_gamma   90.00
#
_symmetry.space_group_name_H-M   'P 1'
#
loop_
_entity.id
_entity.type
_entity.pdbx_description
1 polymer ?
#
loop_
_entity_poly.entity_id
_entity_poly.type
_entity_poly.pdbx_seq_one_letter_code
_entity_poly.pdbx_strand_id
1 'polypeptide(L)'
;MDAGNTQITHVTAGTKVTDAVNLGQLQSTVSIFGGGSTINSDGSIKNPTYNVNGGTYNNVGDALGALNQVDIDLGNRITNLQQTFNKRIDDVEDKLSAGVASALALESAPYVAGKYTYAAGSGFYNGQSALGVSLRKTADNGRWSLTGGVAAASQGEASFRIGINGVID
;
A
#
# COMPACT_ATOMS: atom_id res chain seq x y z
N MET A 1 58.36 -15.48 33.10
CA MET A 1 59.02 -15.80 31.82
C MET A 1 59.10 -14.50 31.04
N ASP A 2 60.27 -14.14 30.54
CA ASP A 2 60.41 -13.06 29.56
C ASP A 2 60.59 -13.72 28.19
N ALA A 3 59.60 -13.54 27.30
CA ALA A 3 59.61 -14.14 25.97
C ALA A 3 60.15 -13.16 24.90
N GLY A 4 60.42 -11.91 25.26
CA GLY A 4 60.71 -10.84 24.30
C GLY A 4 59.70 -10.82 23.13
N ASN A 5 60.21 -10.68 21.90
CA ASN A 5 59.44 -10.73 20.66
C ASN A 5 59.45 -12.13 19.99
N THR A 6 59.52 -13.20 20.78
CA THR A 6 59.61 -14.58 20.27
C THR A 6 58.28 -15.33 20.37
N GLN A 7 57.94 -16.13 19.36
CA GLN A 7 56.77 -17.01 19.42
C GLN A 7 56.97 -18.13 20.44
N ILE A 8 55.97 -18.37 21.28
CA ILE A 8 55.91 -19.55 22.17
C ILE A 8 55.10 -20.63 21.46
N THR A 9 55.75 -21.75 21.13
CA THR A 9 55.13 -22.87 20.41
C THR A 9 54.77 -24.02 21.37
N HIS A 10 54.00 -25.01 20.88
CA HIS A 10 53.55 -26.19 21.66
C HIS A 10 52.65 -25.87 22.87
N VAL A 11 51.95 -24.74 22.83
CA VAL A 11 50.95 -24.36 23.84
C VAL A 11 49.67 -25.18 23.62
N THR A 12 49.44 -26.16 24.49
CA THR A 12 48.16 -26.90 24.52
C THR A 12 47.02 -25.95 24.92
N ALA A 13 45.80 -26.22 24.46
CA ALA A 13 44.65 -25.39 24.78
C ALA A 13 44.46 -25.27 26.31
N GLY A 14 44.42 -24.04 26.81
CA GLY A 14 44.22 -23.77 28.23
C GLY A 14 42.81 -24.16 28.67
N THR A 15 42.66 -24.65 29.89
CA THR A 15 41.37 -25.11 30.45
C THR A 15 41.02 -24.45 31.78
N LYS A 16 42.00 -23.84 32.45
CA LYS A 16 41.84 -23.06 33.68
C LYS A 16 41.99 -21.57 33.39
N VAL A 17 41.41 -20.72 34.24
CA VAL A 17 41.47 -19.24 34.12
C VAL A 17 42.92 -18.71 34.12
N THR A 18 43.87 -19.45 34.68
CA THR A 18 45.29 -19.11 34.75
C THR A 18 46.14 -19.75 33.65
N ASP A 19 45.55 -20.58 32.78
CA ASP A 19 46.28 -21.20 31.68
C ASP A 19 46.47 -20.19 30.54
N ALA A 20 47.56 -20.31 29.78
CA ALA A 20 47.73 -19.55 28.56
C ALA A 20 46.71 -20.00 27.49
N VAL A 21 46.17 -19.04 26.74
CA VAL A 21 45.29 -19.30 25.58
C VAL A 21 46.15 -19.50 24.34
N ASN A 22 45.87 -20.54 23.54
CA ASN A 22 46.56 -20.75 22.26
C ASN A 22 45.78 -20.16 21.07
N LEU A 23 46.41 -20.12 19.89
CA LEU A 23 45.81 -19.54 18.68
C LEU A 23 44.51 -20.26 18.27
N GLY A 24 44.40 -21.58 18.47
CA GLY A 24 43.19 -22.34 18.13
C GLY A 24 41.97 -21.92 18.94
N GLN A 25 42.16 -21.61 20.23
CA GLN A 25 41.09 -21.06 21.08
C GLN A 25 40.68 -19.65 20.63
N LEU A 26 41.65 -18.77 20.34
CA LEU A 26 41.35 -17.43 19.83
C LEU A 26 40.66 -17.48 18.45
N GLN A 27 41.11 -18.35 17.55
CA GLN A 27 40.52 -18.53 16.23
C GLN A 27 39.08 -19.05 16.31
N SER A 28 38.81 -19.98 17.23
CA SER A 28 37.44 -20.44 17.51
C SER A 28 36.55 -19.28 17.96
N THR A 29 37.03 -18.43 18.87
CA THR A 29 36.31 -17.23 19.31
C THR A 29 36.08 -16.23 18.17
N VAL A 30 37.05 -15.98 17.29
CA VAL A 30 36.85 -15.06 16.16
C VAL A 30 35.89 -15.63 15.13
N SER A 31 35.89 -16.95 14.92
CA SER A 31 35.01 -17.60 13.94
C SER A 31 33.52 -17.52 14.28
N ILE A 32 33.15 -17.25 15.54
CA ILE A 32 31.75 -17.10 15.96
C ILE A 32 31.05 -15.92 15.28
N PHE A 33 31.81 -14.92 14.84
CA PHE A 33 31.27 -13.80 14.08
C PHE A 33 30.86 -14.23 12.66
N GLY A 34 31.30 -15.39 12.16
CA GLY A 34 30.92 -15.82 10.81
C GLY A 34 31.39 -14.84 9.74
N GLY A 35 30.68 -14.74 8.60
CA GLY A 35 31.03 -13.78 7.54
C GLY A 35 32.48 -13.89 7.01
N GLY A 36 33.14 -15.04 7.21
CA GLY A 36 34.55 -15.24 6.85
C GLY A 36 35.55 -14.60 7.82
N SER A 37 35.15 -14.26 9.05
CA SER A 37 36.07 -13.82 10.09
C SER A 37 37.09 -14.91 10.45
N THR A 38 38.35 -14.52 10.63
CA THR A 38 39.43 -15.44 11.01
C THR A 38 40.62 -14.66 11.57
N ILE A 39 41.60 -15.38 12.12
CA ILE A 39 42.95 -14.85 12.30
C ILE A 39 43.75 -15.12 11.01
N ASN A 40 44.45 -14.11 10.49
CA ASN A 40 45.35 -14.22 9.35
C ASN A 40 46.68 -14.87 9.77
N SER A 41 47.49 -15.30 8.79
CA SER A 41 48.80 -15.91 9.06
C SER A 41 49.79 -15.00 9.78
N ASP A 42 49.61 -13.67 9.68
CA ASP A 42 50.41 -12.66 10.39
C ASP A 42 49.92 -12.37 11.81
N GLY A 43 48.86 -13.05 12.26
CA GLY A 43 48.27 -12.89 13.58
C GLY A 43 47.21 -11.77 13.68
N SER A 44 46.97 -11.00 12.61
CA SER A 44 45.91 -9.99 12.58
C SER A 44 44.51 -10.60 12.48
N ILE A 45 43.49 -9.90 12.99
CA ILE A 45 42.08 -10.32 12.85
C ILE A 45 41.55 -9.84 11.50
N LYS A 46 41.01 -10.78 10.70
CA LYS A 46 40.14 -10.47 9.57
C LYS A 46 38.71 -10.33 10.07
N ASN A 47 38.13 -9.14 9.90
CA ASN A 47 36.73 -8.86 10.23
C ASN A 47 35.77 -9.70 9.36
N PRO A 48 34.54 -9.96 9.85
CA PRO A 48 33.51 -10.58 9.04
C PRO A 48 33.13 -9.68 7.85
N THR A 49 32.42 -10.23 6.88
CA THR A 49 31.78 -9.50 5.79
C THR A 49 30.33 -9.97 5.67
N TYR A 50 29.39 -9.06 5.92
CA TYR A 50 27.96 -9.29 5.77
C TYR A 50 27.41 -8.45 4.64
N ASN A 51 26.70 -9.08 3.72
CA ASN A 51 26.02 -8.39 2.63
C ASN A 51 24.54 -8.29 3.00
N VAL A 52 24.09 -7.08 3.32
CA VAL A 52 22.74 -6.81 3.83
C VAL A 52 22.15 -5.63 3.05
N ASN A 53 20.97 -5.82 2.47
CA ASN A 53 20.26 -4.77 1.73
C ASN A 53 21.12 -4.05 0.66
N GLY A 54 21.98 -4.80 -0.04
CA GLY A 54 22.91 -4.25 -1.02
C GLY A 54 24.13 -3.50 -0.46
N GLY A 55 24.23 -3.36 0.87
CA GLY A 55 25.40 -2.85 1.57
C GLY A 55 26.33 -3.96 2.08
N THR A 56 27.58 -3.60 2.33
CA THR A 56 28.60 -4.50 2.90
C THR A 56 29.04 -3.98 4.26
N TYR A 57 28.94 -4.82 5.29
CA TYR A 57 29.23 -4.48 6.68
C TYR A 57 30.28 -5.43 7.25
N ASN A 58 31.14 -4.93 8.13
CA ASN A 58 32.25 -5.69 8.69
C ASN A 58 32.14 -5.96 10.20
N ASN A 59 30.97 -5.68 10.78
CA ASN A 59 30.62 -6.01 12.14
C ASN A 59 29.11 -6.28 12.25
N VAL A 60 28.72 -7.00 13.30
CA VAL A 60 27.34 -7.46 13.51
C VAL A 60 26.40 -6.29 13.78
N GLY A 61 26.84 -5.30 14.56
CA GLY A 61 26.02 -4.17 14.97
C GLY A 61 25.51 -3.37 13.78
N ASP A 62 26.39 -3.00 12.86
CA ASP A 62 26.02 -2.23 11.68
C ASP A 62 25.14 -3.04 10.72
N ALA A 63 25.42 -4.34 10.55
CA ALA A 63 24.60 -5.22 9.72
C ALA A 63 23.17 -5.36 10.27
N LEU A 64 23.02 -5.53 11.59
CA LEU A 64 21.72 -5.57 12.24
C LEU A 64 21.02 -4.20 12.21
N GLY A 65 21.78 -3.11 12.36
CA GLY A 65 21.26 -1.75 12.21
C GLY A 65 20.68 -1.51 10.82
N ALA A 66 21.35 -2.00 9.77
CA ALA A 66 20.86 -1.95 8.40
C ALA A 66 19.58 -2.77 8.20
N LEU A 67 19.49 -3.99 8.76
CA LEU A 67 18.25 -4.78 8.75
C LEU A 67 17.11 -4.08 9.49
N ASN A 68 17.40 -3.49 10.65
CA ASN A 68 16.41 -2.75 11.43
C ASN A 68 15.86 -1.54 10.65
N GLN A 69 16.70 -0.83 9.90
CA GLN A 69 16.23 0.26 9.03
C GLN A 69 15.30 -0.24 7.92
N VAL A 70 15.63 -1.39 7.29
CA VAL A 70 14.74 -2.01 6.29
C VAL A 70 13.38 -2.39 6.89
N ASP A 71 13.37 -2.91 8.11
CA ASP A 71 12.13 -3.27 8.83
C ASP A 71 11.26 -2.04 9.12
N ILE A 72 11.87 -0.95 9.59
CA ILE A 72 11.19 0.35 9.79
C ILE A 72 10.61 0.85 8.46
N ASP A 73 11.38 0.81 7.38
CA ASP A 73 10.94 1.25 6.06
C ASP A 73 9.77 0.40 5.54
N LEU A 74 9.79 -0.91 5.79
CA LEU A 74 8.68 -1.81 5.48
C LEU A 74 7.42 -1.45 6.28
N GLY A 75 7.55 -1.18 7.58
CA GLY A 75 6.44 -0.72 8.43
C GLY A 75 5.82 0.59 7.93
N ASN A 76 6.65 1.55 7.52
CA ASN A 76 6.20 2.81 6.95
C ASN A 76 5.45 2.59 5.61
N ARG A 77 5.96 1.73 4.74
CA ARG A 77 5.29 1.38 3.47
C ARG A 77 3.94 0.72 3.71
N ILE A 78 3.83 -0.20 4.66
CA ILE A 78 2.56 -0.84 5.03
C ILE A 78 1.56 0.20 5.54
N THR A 79 2.00 1.11 6.41
CA THR A 79 1.14 2.18 6.93
C THR A 79 0.62 3.09 5.81
N ASN A 80 1.49 3.50 4.89
CA ASN A 80 1.11 4.33 3.74
C ASN A 80 0.13 3.61 2.80
N LEU A 81 0.32 2.29 2.60
CA LEU A 81 -0.62 1.47 1.82
C LEU A 81 -1.99 1.39 2.49
N GLN A 82 -2.04 1.20 3.82
CA GLN A 82 -3.31 1.19 4.57
C GLN A 82 -4.04 2.52 4.46
N GLN A 83 -3.34 3.65 4.62
CA GLN A 83 -3.94 4.98 4.47
C GLN A 83 -4.44 5.22 3.05
N THR A 84 -3.64 4.87 2.04
CA THR A 84 -4.03 5.01 0.62
C THR A 84 -5.26 4.16 0.30
N PHE A 85 -5.32 2.95 0.84
CA PHE A 85 -6.42 2.03 0.63
C PHE A 85 -7.71 2.51 1.30
N ASN A 86 -7.65 2.94 2.57
CA ASN A 86 -8.79 3.51 3.28
C ASN A 86 -9.33 4.73 2.54
N LYS A 87 -8.46 5.67 2.17
CA LYS A 87 -8.87 6.85 1.41
C LYS A 87 -9.53 6.50 0.07
N ARG A 88 -9.00 5.50 -0.64
CA ARG A 88 -9.61 5.04 -1.89
C ARG A 88 -10.97 4.37 -1.67
N ILE A 89 -11.16 3.65 -0.57
CA ILE A 89 -12.46 3.08 -0.20
C ILE A 89 -13.45 4.21 0.08
N ASP A 90 -13.05 5.19 0.87
CA ASP A 90 -13.90 6.35 1.21
C ASP A 90 -14.29 7.12 -0.07
N ASP A 91 -13.33 7.42 -0.95
CA ASP A 91 -13.59 8.08 -2.23
C ASP A 91 -14.54 7.25 -3.13
N VAL A 92 -14.43 5.92 -3.10
CA VAL A 92 -15.33 5.03 -3.85
C VAL A 92 -16.73 5.03 -3.24
N GLU A 93 -16.84 4.96 -1.91
CA GLU A 93 -18.11 5.03 -1.21
C GLU A 93 -18.84 6.35 -1.49
N ASP A 94 -18.13 7.47 -1.41
CA ASP A 94 -18.68 8.80 -1.69
C ASP A 94 -19.12 8.93 -3.15
N LYS A 95 -18.29 8.51 -4.11
CA LYS A 95 -18.64 8.56 -5.55
C LYS A 95 -19.83 7.67 -5.89
N LEU A 96 -19.89 6.46 -5.34
CA LEU A 96 -21.04 5.56 -5.55
C LEU A 96 -22.30 6.13 -4.91
N SER A 97 -22.20 6.65 -3.69
CA SER A 97 -23.33 7.28 -2.99
C SER A 97 -23.87 8.49 -3.76
N ALA A 98 -22.98 9.32 -4.31
CA ALA A 98 -23.30 10.42 -5.20
C ALA A 98 -23.95 9.94 -6.52
N GLY A 99 -23.49 8.82 -7.08
CA GLY A 99 -24.11 8.19 -8.24
C GLY A 99 -25.54 7.71 -7.97
N VAL A 100 -25.78 7.09 -6.82
CA VAL A 100 -27.13 6.68 -6.37
C VAL A 100 -28.02 7.90 -6.17
N ALA A 101 -27.53 8.95 -5.49
CA ALA A 101 -28.26 10.19 -5.31
C ALA A 101 -28.66 10.81 -6.67
N SER A 102 -27.77 10.77 -7.67
CA SER A 102 -28.09 11.23 -9.03
C SER A 102 -29.18 10.41 -9.69
N ALA A 103 -29.14 9.07 -9.54
CA ALA A 103 -30.18 8.19 -10.08
C ALA A 103 -31.55 8.47 -9.43
N LEU A 104 -31.59 8.77 -8.12
CA LEU A 104 -32.80 9.17 -7.42
C LEU A 104 -33.31 10.55 -7.88
N ALA A 105 -32.40 11.50 -8.14
CA ALA A 105 -32.74 12.84 -8.62
C ALA A 105 -33.30 12.83 -10.06
N LEU A 106 -32.92 11.82 -10.85
CA LEU A 106 -33.42 11.62 -12.20
C LEU A 106 -34.84 11.02 -12.20
N GLU A 107 -35.83 11.87 -11.97
CA GLU A 107 -37.25 11.52 -12.08
C GLU A 107 -37.78 11.62 -13.52
N SER A 108 -38.85 10.90 -13.86
CA SER A 108 -39.46 10.90 -15.19
C SER A 108 -40.45 12.04 -15.41
N ALA A 109 -40.17 12.87 -16.42
CA ALA A 109 -41.09 13.90 -16.89
C ALA A 109 -42.48 13.31 -17.23
N PRO A 110 -43.59 14.02 -16.90
CA PRO A 110 -44.95 13.51 -17.08
C PRO A 110 -45.26 13.02 -18.51
N TYR A 111 -46.11 12.00 -18.63
CA TYR A 111 -46.54 11.51 -19.95
C TYR A 111 -47.73 12.31 -20.48
N VAL A 112 -47.52 13.20 -21.44
CA VAL A 112 -48.59 14.00 -22.06
C VAL A 112 -48.49 13.94 -23.58
N ALA A 113 -49.49 13.36 -24.24
CA ALA A 113 -49.54 13.16 -25.69
C ALA A 113 -49.32 14.47 -26.47
N GLY A 114 -48.48 14.40 -27.49
CA GLY A 114 -48.08 15.50 -28.36
C GLY A 114 -47.24 16.61 -27.71
N LYS A 115 -47.00 16.59 -26.40
CA LYS A 115 -46.25 17.66 -25.70
C LYS A 115 -44.80 17.27 -25.39
N TYR A 116 -43.97 18.30 -25.24
CA TYR A 116 -42.72 18.20 -24.50
C TYR A 116 -43.02 18.44 -23.02
N THR A 117 -42.41 17.65 -22.15
CA THR A 117 -42.56 17.74 -20.70
C THR A 117 -41.19 17.72 -20.07
N TYR A 118 -41.08 18.32 -18.88
CA TYR A 118 -39.85 18.35 -18.10
C TYR A 118 -40.16 17.97 -16.65
N ALA A 119 -39.13 17.53 -15.93
CA ALA A 119 -39.18 17.30 -14.49
C ALA A 119 -37.81 17.62 -13.88
N ALA A 120 -37.81 17.98 -12.61
CA ALA A 120 -36.62 18.41 -11.89
C ALA A 120 -36.69 17.84 -10.47
N GLY A 121 -35.79 16.91 -10.17
CA GLY A 121 -35.74 16.19 -8.92
C GLY A 121 -34.47 16.48 -8.15
N SER A 122 -34.49 16.12 -6.87
CA SER A 122 -33.31 16.03 -6.03
C SER A 122 -33.24 14.65 -5.39
N GLY A 123 -32.04 14.16 -5.16
CA GLY A 123 -31.80 12.85 -4.56
C GLY A 123 -30.79 12.96 -3.44
N PHE A 124 -30.98 12.17 -2.39
CA PHE A 124 -30.11 12.14 -1.22
C PHE A 124 -29.86 10.68 -0.82
N TYR A 125 -28.60 10.30 -0.65
CA TYR A 125 -28.23 8.96 -0.23
C TYR A 125 -26.86 8.98 0.46
N ASN A 126 -26.77 8.34 1.63
CA ASN A 126 -25.53 8.19 2.42
C ASN A 126 -24.69 9.48 2.54
N GLY A 127 -25.33 10.60 2.94
CA GLY A 127 -24.66 11.89 3.10
C GLY A 127 -24.39 12.68 1.81
N GLN A 128 -24.58 12.07 0.63
CA GLN A 128 -24.42 12.72 -0.66
C GLN A 128 -25.78 13.21 -1.20
N SER A 129 -25.74 14.27 -2.01
CA SER A 129 -26.93 14.87 -2.63
C SER A 129 -26.73 15.09 -4.12
N ALA A 130 -27.81 15.15 -4.88
CA ALA A 130 -27.79 15.39 -6.30
C ALA A 130 -29.02 16.16 -6.79
N LEU A 131 -28.85 16.88 -7.90
CA LEU A 131 -29.91 17.54 -8.64
C LEU A 131 -30.00 16.94 -10.05
N GLY A 132 -31.22 16.65 -10.49
CA GLY A 132 -31.47 16.02 -11.78
C GLY A 132 -32.57 16.74 -12.54
N VAL A 133 -32.43 16.78 -13.86
CA VAL A 133 -33.44 17.32 -14.78
C VAL A 133 -33.71 16.30 -15.87
N SER A 134 -34.97 16.08 -16.20
CA SER A 134 -35.37 15.23 -17.31
C SER A 134 -36.31 15.93 -18.28
N LEU A 135 -36.26 15.49 -19.53
CA LEU A 135 -37.09 15.93 -20.63
C LEU A 135 -37.73 14.71 -21.29
N ARG A 136 -39.00 14.84 -21.69
CA ARG A 136 -39.72 13.81 -22.43
C ARG A 136 -40.48 14.42 -23.59
N LYS A 137 -40.41 13.76 -24.75
CA LYS A 137 -41.30 14.00 -25.89
C LYS A 137 -42.18 12.78 -26.08
N THR A 138 -43.49 13.01 -26.08
CA THR A 138 -44.50 11.99 -26.34
C THR A 138 -45.11 12.22 -27.72
N ALA A 139 -45.34 11.15 -28.47
CA ALA A 139 -46.02 11.21 -29.76
C ALA A 139 -47.46 11.72 -29.62
N ASP A 140 -47.98 12.32 -30.68
CA ASP A 140 -49.35 12.87 -30.69
C ASP A 140 -50.40 11.77 -30.45
N ASN A 141 -50.14 10.56 -30.95
CA ASN A 141 -50.99 9.38 -30.73
C ASN A 141 -50.85 8.76 -29.33
N GLY A 142 -49.94 9.27 -28.48
CA GLY A 142 -49.72 8.73 -27.13
C GLY A 142 -49.27 7.26 -27.10
N ARG A 143 -48.72 6.73 -28.20
CA ARG A 143 -48.30 5.31 -28.28
C ARG A 143 -46.82 5.09 -27.99
N TRP A 144 -46.00 6.14 -28.10
CA TRP A 144 -44.58 6.06 -27.76
C TRP A 144 -44.06 7.39 -27.19
N SER A 145 -43.00 7.32 -26.38
CA SER A 145 -42.28 8.49 -25.88
C SER A 145 -40.79 8.24 -25.77
N LEU A 146 -40.00 9.29 -25.97
CA LEU A 146 -38.57 9.34 -25.69
C LEU A 146 -38.33 10.22 -24.47
N THR A 147 -37.55 9.73 -23.51
CA THR A 147 -37.15 10.45 -22.29
C THR A 147 -35.62 10.53 -22.23
N GLY A 148 -35.09 11.69 -21.86
CA GLY A 148 -33.68 11.89 -21.53
C GLY A 148 -33.56 12.66 -20.22
N GLY A 149 -32.44 12.54 -19.52
CA GLY A 149 -32.17 13.35 -18.34
C GLY A 149 -30.70 13.39 -17.97
N VAL A 150 -30.33 14.42 -17.22
CA VAL A 150 -28.97 14.64 -16.71
C VAL A 150 -29.05 14.99 -15.23
N ALA A 151 -28.06 14.57 -14.45
CA ALA A 151 -27.96 14.91 -13.03
C ALA A 151 -26.51 15.15 -12.61
N ALA A 152 -26.33 15.96 -11.57
CA ALA A 152 -25.03 16.25 -10.96
C ALA A 152 -25.13 16.08 -9.44
N ALA A 153 -24.12 15.46 -8.84
CA ALA A 153 -24.05 15.19 -7.40
C ALA A 153 -22.91 15.92 -6.70
N SER A 154 -22.96 15.99 -5.37
CA SER A 154 -21.99 16.69 -4.51
C SER A 154 -20.55 16.19 -4.62
N GLN A 155 -20.32 14.90 -4.84
CA GLN A 155 -18.98 14.28 -4.95
C GLN A 155 -18.80 13.38 -6.19
N GLY A 156 -19.74 13.41 -7.14
CA GLY A 156 -19.76 12.53 -8.32
C GLY A 156 -19.72 13.29 -9.64
N GLU A 157 -19.39 12.59 -10.72
CA GLU A 157 -19.48 13.13 -12.08
C GLU A 157 -20.95 13.29 -12.51
N ALA A 158 -21.19 14.08 -13.56
CA ALA A 158 -22.52 14.19 -14.13
C ALA A 158 -22.98 12.83 -14.70
N SER A 159 -24.22 12.45 -14.41
CA SER A 159 -24.85 11.23 -14.94
C SER A 159 -25.90 11.59 -15.98
N PHE A 160 -26.20 10.66 -16.89
CA PHE A 160 -27.26 10.81 -17.88
C PHE A 160 -28.10 9.55 -17.97
N ARG A 161 -29.35 9.70 -18.40
CA ARG A 161 -30.26 8.59 -18.71
C ARG A 161 -31.00 8.82 -20.02
N ILE A 162 -31.33 7.74 -20.71
CA ILE A 162 -32.20 7.74 -21.89
C ILE A 162 -33.17 6.56 -21.75
N GLY A 163 -34.43 6.77 -22.11
CA GLY A 163 -35.47 5.74 -22.05
C GLY A 163 -36.50 5.90 -23.16
N ILE A 164 -36.99 4.77 -23.65
CA ILE A 164 -38.08 4.67 -24.61
C ILE A 164 -39.21 3.87 -23.97
N ASN A 165 -40.44 4.36 -24.15
CA ASN A 165 -41.65 3.71 -23.65
C ASN A 165 -42.64 3.62 -24.81
N GLY A 166 -43.44 2.54 -24.85
CA GLY A 166 -44.50 2.40 -25.83
C GLY A 166 -45.49 1.31 -25.46
N VAL A 167 -46.61 1.27 -26.19
CA VAL A 167 -47.69 0.29 -26.01
C VAL A 167 -47.85 -0.54 -27.28
N ILE A 168 -47.86 -1.86 -27.14
CA ILE A 168 -48.05 -2.84 -28.21
C ILE A 168 -49.47 -3.41 -28.10
N ASP A 169 -50.09 -3.73 -29.23
CA ASP A 169 -51.43 -4.32 -29.35
C ASP A 169 -51.39 -5.86 -29.23
#